data_AF-A0A844F127-F1
#
_entry.id   AF-A0A844F127-F1
#
_cell.length_a   1.000
_cell.length_b   1.000
_cell.length_c   1.000
_cell.angle_alpha   90.00
_cell.angle_beta   90.00
_cell.angle_gamma   90.00
#
_symmetry.space_group_name_H-M   'P 1'
#
loop_
_entity.id
_entity.type
_entity.pdbx_description
1 polymer ?
#
loop_
_entity_poly.entity_id
_entity_poly.type
_entity_poly.pdbx_seq_one_letter_code
_entity_poly.pdbx_strand_id
1 'polypeptide(L)'
;MKQIHFDNYKDLASDISDKYDSLKSDDEYKDVAVIAKYEESRHIVKELLCIGYDIHSILMHDVEYDGYDNEYIISLFDNEIFVKPMLRDNGYISDDSQFMYILDNCSSKVIPFCNGEVVYEVSVGECDCDECCECACNDNTECTVKSDDDVYTITVRCNLDADEAMKMIKDMENRMERMNDMFREMDNFRRLLR
;
A
#
# COMPACT_ATOMS: atom_id res chain seq x y z
N MET A 1 -10.84 -0.96 15.50
CA MET A 1 -9.91 -1.20 14.38
C MET A 1 -10.47 -0.54 13.13
N LYS A 2 -9.61 -0.01 12.27
CA LYS A 2 -9.98 0.42 10.92
C LYS A 2 -9.41 -0.59 9.93
N GLN A 3 -10.17 -0.96 8.90
CA GLN A 3 -9.66 -1.83 7.84
C GLN A 3 -8.94 -1.00 6.78
N ILE A 4 -7.79 -1.50 6.34
CA ILE A 4 -6.99 -0.93 5.25
C ILE A 4 -6.49 -2.06 4.34
N HIS A 5 -6.32 -1.74 3.06
CA HIS A 5 -5.89 -2.68 2.03
C HIS A 5 -4.66 -2.13 1.31
N PHE A 6 -3.72 -3.02 0.98
CA PHE A 6 -2.54 -2.68 0.18
C PHE A 6 -2.36 -3.70 -0.93
N ASP A 7 -1.96 -3.23 -2.12
CA ASP A 7 -1.73 -4.10 -3.27
C ASP A 7 -0.55 -5.06 -3.04
N ASN A 8 0.45 -4.61 -2.28
CA ASN A 8 1.67 -5.38 -2.01
C ASN A 8 2.38 -4.93 -0.72
N TYR A 9 3.35 -5.73 -0.27
CA TYR A 9 4.11 -5.44 0.96
C TYR A 9 5.00 -4.20 0.89
N LYS A 10 5.38 -3.74 -0.31
CA LYS A 10 6.16 -2.50 -0.46
C LYS A 10 5.29 -1.29 -0.14
N ASP A 11 4.03 -1.29 -0.56
CA ASP A 11 3.09 -0.21 -0.25
C ASP A 11 2.76 -0.20 1.25
N LEU A 12 2.56 -1.38 1.86
CA LEU A 12 2.41 -1.51 3.30
C LEU A 12 3.65 -0.97 4.05
N ALA A 13 4.86 -1.38 3.66
CA ALA A 13 6.09 -0.93 4.30
C ALA A 13 6.31 0.59 4.15
N SER A 14 5.87 1.17 3.03
CA SER A 14 5.92 2.62 2.82
C SER A 14 4.96 3.37 3.75
N ASP A 15 3.72 2.90 3.93
CA ASP A 15 2.78 3.50 4.90
C ASP A 15 3.29 3.38 6.35
N ILE A 16 3.85 2.23 6.73
CA ILE A 16 4.50 2.03 8.04
C ILE A 16 5.63 3.06 8.24
N SER A 17 6.49 3.24 7.24
CA SER A 17 7.59 4.21 7.25
C SER A 17 7.08 5.64 7.43
N ASP A 18 6.07 6.03 6.65
CA ASP A 18 5.47 7.36 6.72
C ASP A 18 4.81 7.62 8.08
N LYS A 19 4.12 6.62 8.66
CA LYS A 19 3.60 6.71 10.03
C LYS A 19 4.72 6.91 11.03
N TYR A 20 5.77 6.10 10.96
CA TYR A 20 6.88 6.19 11.89
C TYR A 20 7.58 7.55 11.81
N ASP A 21 7.83 8.07 10.61
CA ASP A 21 8.44 9.39 10.43
C ASP A 21 7.53 10.53 10.93
N SER A 22 6.21 10.37 10.82
CA SER A 22 5.24 11.32 11.41
C SER A 22 5.27 11.36 12.94
N LEU A 23 5.79 10.31 13.60
CA LEU A 23 5.90 10.25 15.06
C LEU A 23 7.18 10.90 15.57
N LYS A 24 8.28 10.80 14.82
CA LYS A 24 9.57 11.39 15.20
C LYS A 24 9.52 12.90 15.40
N SER A 25 8.59 13.60 14.73
CA SER A 25 8.43 15.04 14.92
C SER A 25 7.84 15.39 16.29
N ASP A 26 7.13 14.46 16.92
CA ASP A 26 6.35 14.70 18.13
C ASP A 26 7.01 14.11 19.39
N ASP A 27 7.52 12.87 19.32
CA ASP A 27 8.13 12.16 20.45
C ASP A 27 9.08 11.04 19.97
N GLU A 28 10.33 11.07 20.44
CA GLU A 28 11.39 10.12 20.05
C GLU A 28 11.17 8.70 20.61
N TYR A 29 10.29 8.52 21.59
CA TYR A 29 10.02 7.22 22.22
C TYR A 29 8.86 6.45 21.58
N LYS A 30 8.22 7.01 20.54
CA LYS A 30 7.09 6.36 19.88
C LYS A 30 7.54 5.40 18.80
N ASP A 31 6.83 4.29 18.72
CA ASP A 31 7.07 3.21 17.77
C ASP A 31 5.81 2.85 16.97
N VAL A 32 6.04 2.10 15.90
CA VAL A 32 5.03 1.47 15.07
C VAL A 32 5.21 -0.04 15.15
N ALA A 33 4.13 -0.78 15.35
CA ALA A 33 4.15 -2.24 15.39
C ALA A 33 3.29 -2.86 14.30
N VAL A 34 3.75 -4.01 13.80
CA VAL A 34 3.04 -4.86 12.85
C VAL A 34 2.98 -6.27 13.39
N ILE A 35 1.80 -6.87 13.38
CA ILE A 35 1.53 -8.24 13.78
C ILE A 35 1.19 -9.05 12.53
N ALA A 36 1.99 -10.06 12.27
CA ALA A 36 1.95 -10.84 11.04
C ALA A 36 2.40 -12.28 11.29
N LYS A 37 1.98 -13.21 10.44
CA LYS A 37 2.52 -14.57 10.40
C LYS A 37 3.90 -14.61 9.73
N TYR A 38 4.55 -15.78 9.76
CA TYR A 38 5.93 -15.96 9.32
C TYR A 38 6.19 -15.42 7.91
N GLU A 39 5.41 -15.84 6.91
CA GLU A 39 5.66 -15.47 5.52
C GLU A 39 5.47 -13.97 5.27
N GLU A 40 4.39 -13.41 5.78
CA GLU A 40 4.10 -11.98 5.72
C GLU A 40 5.20 -11.18 6.42
N SER A 41 5.65 -11.64 7.59
CA SER A 41 6.71 -11.01 8.37
C SER A 41 8.02 -10.95 7.59
N ARG A 42 8.38 -12.02 6.86
CA ARG A 42 9.56 -12.03 5.99
C ARG A 42 9.48 -10.97 4.90
N HIS A 43 8.32 -10.84 4.26
CA HIS A 43 8.12 -9.84 3.23
C HIS A 43 8.21 -8.42 3.79
N ILE A 44 7.53 -8.14 4.90
CA ILE A 44 7.55 -6.82 5.54
C ILE A 44 8.97 -6.43 5.96
N VAL A 45 9.69 -7.32 6.66
CA VAL A 45 11.08 -7.05 7.09
C VAL A 45 11.97 -6.77 5.89
N LYS A 46 11.84 -7.55 4.80
CA LYS A 46 12.61 -7.34 3.58
C LYS A 46 12.37 -5.93 2.99
N GLU A 47 11.11 -5.50 2.90
CA GLU A 47 10.80 -4.18 2.33
C GLU A 47 11.23 -3.03 3.26
N LEU A 48 11.10 -3.18 4.58
CA LEU A 48 11.63 -2.20 5.55
C LEU A 48 13.16 -2.04 5.44
N LEU A 49 13.89 -3.14 5.22
CA LEU A 49 15.33 -3.08 4.93
C LEU A 49 15.64 -2.36 3.61
N CYS A 50 14.81 -2.56 2.58
CA CYS A 50 14.95 -1.84 1.30
C CYS A 50 14.71 -0.32 1.44
N ILE A 51 13.83 0.09 2.37
CA ILE A 51 13.59 1.51 2.68
C ILE A 51 14.82 2.13 3.36
N GLY A 52 15.57 1.35 4.15
CA GLY A 52 16.85 1.77 4.73
C GLY A 52 16.90 1.72 6.26
N TYR A 53 15.99 1.00 6.90
CA TYR A 53 16.06 0.76 8.35
C TYR A 53 17.11 -0.30 8.68
N ASP A 54 17.78 -0.13 9.82
CA ASP A 54 18.80 -1.07 10.31
C ASP A 54 18.16 -2.24 11.07
N ILE A 55 18.92 -3.32 11.26
CA ILE A 55 18.46 -4.47 12.05
C ILE A 55 18.97 -4.33 13.47
N HIS A 56 18.06 -4.24 14.45
CA HIS A 56 18.44 -4.45 15.84
C HIS A 56 18.41 -5.94 16.19
N SER A 57 17.27 -6.61 15.95
CA SER A 57 17.13 -8.04 16.29
C SER A 57 16.02 -8.70 15.48
N ILE A 58 16.29 -9.91 14.97
CA ILE A 58 15.29 -10.74 14.28
C ILE A 58 15.25 -12.11 14.95
N LEU A 59 14.17 -12.38 15.69
CA LEU A 59 13.87 -13.70 16.26
C LEU A 59 12.62 -14.24 15.57
N MET A 60 12.83 -14.95 14.47
CA MET A 60 11.79 -15.55 13.65
C MET A 60 12.35 -16.78 12.96
N HIS A 61 11.62 -17.90 13.01
CA HIS A 61 12.02 -19.14 12.38
C HIS A 61 10.90 -19.71 11.54
N ASP A 62 11.29 -20.48 10.54
CA ASP A 62 10.35 -21.32 9.80
C ASP A 62 9.68 -22.31 10.76
N VAL A 63 8.41 -22.60 10.53
CA VAL A 63 7.64 -23.54 11.35
C VAL A 63 8.29 -24.92 11.44
N GLU A 64 9.02 -25.35 10.41
CA GLU A 64 9.75 -26.63 10.40
C GLU A 64 10.94 -26.66 11.36
N TYR A 65 11.43 -25.51 11.81
CA TYR A 65 12.60 -25.41 12.69
C TYR A 65 12.26 -25.61 14.17
N ASP A 66 11.25 -24.90 14.68
CA ASP A 66 10.88 -24.91 16.11
C ASP A 66 9.38 -25.20 16.36
N GLY A 67 8.59 -25.38 15.31
CA GLY A 67 7.15 -25.65 15.40
C GLY A 67 6.29 -24.41 15.70
N TYR A 68 6.87 -23.20 15.68
CA TYR A 68 6.13 -21.98 15.95
C TYR A 68 5.33 -21.50 14.71
N ASP A 69 4.00 -21.70 14.76
CA ASP A 69 3.04 -21.29 13.71
C ASP A 69 2.10 -20.14 14.16
N ASN A 70 2.52 -19.37 15.17
CA ASN A 70 1.75 -18.21 15.63
C ASN A 70 2.33 -16.92 15.05
N GLU A 71 1.79 -15.78 15.47
CA GLU A 71 2.16 -14.47 14.97
C GLU A 71 3.50 -14.00 15.52
N TYR A 72 4.14 -13.12 14.77
CA TYR A 72 5.29 -12.33 15.17
C TYR A 72 4.87 -10.88 15.30
N ILE A 73 5.57 -10.13 16.14
CA ILE A 73 5.49 -8.66 16.17
C ILE A 73 6.79 -8.08 15.61
N ILE A 74 6.63 -7.16 14.68
CA ILE A 74 7.67 -6.34 14.08
C ILE A 74 7.49 -4.94 14.64
N SER A 75 8.46 -4.44 15.40
CA SER A 75 8.46 -3.06 15.90
C SER A 75 9.52 -2.26 15.17
N LEU A 76 9.14 -1.05 14.73
CA LEU A 76 10.05 -0.07 14.16
C LEU A 76 10.30 1.04 15.19
N PHE A 77 11.53 1.09 15.68
CA PHE A 77 11.94 1.98 16.77
C PHE A 77 13.42 2.37 16.60
N ASP A 78 13.77 3.62 16.91
CA ASP A 78 15.12 4.18 16.69
C ASP A 78 15.72 3.92 15.29
N ASN A 79 14.90 3.94 14.24
CA ASN A 79 15.28 3.55 12.86
C ASN A 79 15.75 2.10 12.71
N GLU A 80 15.46 1.25 13.69
CA GLU A 80 15.86 -0.15 13.70
C GLU A 80 14.63 -1.08 13.77
N ILE A 81 14.81 -2.27 13.21
CA ILE A 81 13.79 -3.32 13.13
C ILE A 81 14.00 -4.34 14.26
N PHE A 82 12.93 -4.58 15.00
CA PHE A 82 12.85 -5.60 16.06
C PHE A 82 11.78 -6.62 15.70
N VAL A 83 12.13 -7.90 15.61
CA VAL A 83 11.17 -8.99 15.35
C VAL A 83 11.24 -10.01 16.47
N LYS A 84 10.08 -10.38 17.03
CA LYS A 84 9.98 -11.40 18.09
C LYS A 84 8.65 -12.16 18.03
N PRO A 85 8.60 -13.40 18.57
CA PRO A 85 7.35 -14.14 18.73
C PRO A 85 6.37 -13.40 19.62
N MET A 86 5.11 -13.32 19.17
CA MET A 86 4.00 -12.69 19.90
C MET A 86 3.51 -13.60 21.04
N LEU A 87 3.44 -14.91 20.80
CA LEU A 87 3.05 -15.93 21.77
C LEU A 87 4.30 -16.51 22.47
N ARG A 88 4.28 -16.53 23.80
CA ARG A 88 5.31 -17.16 24.65
C ARG A 88 4.65 -18.16 25.60
N ASP A 89 5.46 -18.85 26.41
CA ASP A 89 4.97 -19.82 27.41
C ASP A 89 3.90 -19.24 28.35
N ASN A 90 3.99 -17.94 28.66
CA ASN A 90 3.05 -17.23 29.53
C ASN A 90 1.88 -16.57 28.79
N GLY A 91 1.71 -16.84 27.50
CA GLY A 91 0.68 -16.23 26.65
C GLY A 91 1.21 -15.13 25.73
N TYR A 92 0.29 -14.38 25.12
CA TYR A 92 0.61 -13.28 24.23
C TYR A 92 1.23 -12.12 25.00
N ILE A 93 2.20 -11.46 24.37
CA ILE A 93 2.77 -10.21 24.88
C ILE A 93 1.85 -9.04 24.55
N SER A 94 1.72 -8.10 25.48
CA SER A 94 1.05 -6.83 25.22
C SER A 94 2.00 -5.84 24.56
N ASP A 95 1.43 -5.01 23.69
CA ASP A 95 2.12 -3.94 23.00
C ASP A 95 1.24 -2.69 22.93
N ASP A 96 1.85 -1.53 23.15
CA ASP A 96 1.18 -0.25 23.28
C ASP A 96 1.68 0.75 22.21
N SER A 97 2.24 0.25 21.09
CA SER A 97 2.75 1.09 20.00
C SER A 97 1.70 2.09 19.51
N GLN A 98 2.13 3.29 19.14
CA GLN A 98 1.23 4.39 18.77
C GLN A 98 0.34 4.04 17.55
N PHE A 99 0.93 3.39 16.55
CA PHE A 99 0.23 2.77 15.42
C PHE A 99 0.49 1.27 15.41
N MET A 100 -0.57 0.48 15.28
CA MET A 100 -0.50 -0.97 15.19
C MET A 100 -1.20 -1.48 13.94
N TYR A 101 -0.55 -2.38 13.22
CA TYR A 101 -1.06 -3.06 12.04
C TYR A 101 -1.23 -4.55 12.37
N ILE A 102 -2.41 -5.11 12.15
CA ILE A 102 -2.68 -6.54 12.36
C ILE A 102 -3.12 -7.11 11.03
N LEU A 103 -2.36 -8.06 10.48
CA LEU A 103 -2.73 -8.69 9.23
C LEU A 103 -3.98 -9.58 9.41
N ASP A 104 -4.84 -9.58 8.42
CA ASP A 104 -6.17 -10.24 8.43
C ASP A 104 -6.11 -11.76 8.66
N ASN A 105 -4.99 -12.39 8.30
CA ASN A 105 -4.75 -13.81 8.53
C ASN A 105 -4.27 -14.15 9.96
N CYS A 106 -4.11 -13.15 10.83
CA CYS A 106 -3.73 -13.34 12.23
C CYS A 106 -4.91 -13.83 13.08
N SER A 107 -4.61 -14.55 14.16
CA SER A 107 -5.60 -14.97 15.13
C SER A 107 -6.23 -13.77 15.83
N SER A 108 -7.56 -13.72 15.90
CA SER A 108 -8.27 -12.71 16.69
C SER A 108 -7.93 -12.74 18.19
N LYS A 109 -7.25 -13.79 18.67
CA LYS A 109 -6.72 -13.89 20.04
C LYS A 109 -5.61 -12.88 20.34
N VAL A 110 -4.94 -12.31 19.34
CA VAL A 110 -3.91 -11.28 19.55
C VAL A 110 -4.50 -9.92 19.91
N ILE A 111 -5.74 -9.65 19.46
CA ILE A 111 -6.38 -8.33 19.54
C ILE A 111 -6.43 -7.77 20.97
N PRO A 112 -6.79 -8.55 22.01
CA PRO A 112 -6.81 -8.04 23.39
C PRO A 112 -5.45 -7.60 23.94
N PHE A 113 -4.35 -7.90 23.25
CA PHE A 113 -2.98 -7.57 23.64
C PHE A 113 -2.42 -6.39 22.83
N CYS A 114 -3.20 -5.83 21.91
CA CYS A 114 -2.82 -4.71 21.05
C CYS A 114 -3.50 -3.43 21.55
N ASN A 115 -2.84 -2.68 22.45
CA ASN A 115 -3.45 -1.51 23.08
C ASN A 115 -3.02 -0.18 22.46
N GLY A 116 -2.47 -0.20 21.25
CA GLY A 116 -2.09 1.00 20.52
C GLY A 116 -3.25 1.98 20.35
N GLU A 117 -2.93 3.27 20.29
CA GLU A 117 -3.94 4.33 20.16
C GLU A 117 -4.75 4.17 18.86
N VAL A 118 -4.06 3.77 17.78
CA VAL A 118 -4.66 3.48 16.49
C VAL A 118 -4.26 2.09 16.03
N VAL A 119 -5.27 1.24 15.86
CA VAL A 119 -5.10 -0.15 15.39
C VAL A 119 -5.80 -0.35 14.06
N TYR A 120 -5.06 -0.90 13.09
CA TYR A 120 -5.50 -1.24 11.75
C TYR A 120 -5.58 -2.76 11.57
N GLU A 121 -6.62 -3.22 10.88
CA GLU A 121 -6.70 -4.56 10.30
C GLU A 121 -6.29 -4.45 8.84
N VAL A 122 -5.35 -5.28 8.39
CA VAL A 122 -4.65 -5.10 7.12
C VAL A 122 -4.82 -6.32 6.23
N SER A 123 -5.25 -6.09 5.00
CA SER A 123 -5.18 -7.08 3.92
C SER A 123 -4.10 -6.67 2.92
N VAL A 124 -3.34 -7.63 2.41
CA VAL A 124 -2.28 -7.39 1.41
C VAL A 124 -2.43 -8.38 0.25
N GLY A 125 -2.45 -7.87 -0.97
CA GLY A 125 -2.52 -8.68 -2.19
C GLY A 125 -3.59 -8.19 -3.15
N GLU A 126 -3.87 -8.97 -4.19
CA GLU A 126 -4.95 -8.64 -5.14
C GLU A 126 -6.30 -8.70 -4.42
N CYS A 127 -7.07 -7.60 -4.48
CA CYS A 127 -8.47 -7.57 -4.07
C CYS A 127 -9.21 -8.61 -4.91
N ASP A 128 -9.74 -9.69 -4.31
CA ASP A 128 -10.63 -10.71 -4.92
C ASP A 128 -12.02 -10.13 -5.28
N CYS A 129 -12.01 -8.89 -5.75
CA CYS A 129 -13.15 -8.01 -5.91
C CYS A 129 -13.55 -8.04 -7.38
N ASP A 130 -14.15 -9.17 -7.80
CA ASP A 130 -14.77 -9.34 -9.13
C ASP A 130 -15.89 -8.29 -9.39
N GLU A 131 -16.34 -7.60 -8.35
CA GLU A 131 -17.20 -6.42 -8.41
C GLU A 131 -16.56 -5.32 -7.57
N CYS A 132 -16.09 -4.25 -8.22
CA CYS A 132 -15.58 -3.05 -7.56
C CYS A 132 -16.60 -2.54 -6.53
N CYS A 133 -16.31 -2.70 -5.23
CA CYS A 133 -16.98 -1.97 -4.15
C CYS A 133 -16.01 -1.77 -2.97
N GLU A 134 -15.75 -0.49 -2.68
CA GLU A 134 -15.28 0.04 -1.39
C GLU A 134 -13.81 -0.17 -0.96
N CYS A 135 -12.89 -0.54 -1.85
CA CYS A 135 -11.49 -0.24 -1.57
C CYS A 135 -11.28 1.27 -1.67
N ALA A 136 -10.79 1.89 -0.58
CA ALA A 136 -10.24 3.23 -0.61
C ALA A 136 -9.09 3.25 -1.62
N CYS A 137 -9.42 3.59 -2.87
CA CYS A 137 -8.49 3.75 -3.95
C CYS A 137 -7.49 4.84 -3.56
N ASN A 138 -6.31 4.38 -3.16
CA ASN A 138 -5.20 5.21 -2.75
C ASN A 138 -4.81 6.16 -3.90
N ASP A 139 -4.42 7.37 -3.53
CA ASP A 139 -4.20 8.50 -4.42
C ASP A 139 -3.25 8.18 -5.59
N ASN A 140 -3.65 8.60 -6.81
CA ASN A 140 -2.88 8.55 -8.07
C ASN A 140 -2.75 7.22 -8.82
N THR A 141 -3.63 6.25 -8.61
CA THR A 141 -3.67 5.02 -9.43
C THR A 141 -4.24 5.29 -10.84
N GLU A 142 -3.46 4.93 -11.88
CA GLU A 142 -3.86 4.90 -13.29
C GLU A 142 -4.56 3.56 -13.60
N CYS A 143 -5.88 3.57 -13.77
CA CYS A 143 -6.64 2.40 -14.20
C CYS A 143 -6.64 2.32 -15.72
N THR A 144 -6.17 1.22 -16.30
CA THR A 144 -6.12 1.04 -17.76
C THR A 144 -7.15 0.01 -18.21
N VAL A 145 -8.18 0.45 -18.91
CA VAL A 145 -9.22 -0.38 -19.51
C VAL A 145 -8.87 -0.65 -20.96
N LYS A 146 -8.82 -1.91 -21.36
CA LYS A 146 -8.62 -2.33 -22.76
C LYS A 146 -9.95 -2.76 -23.37
N SER A 147 -10.17 -2.47 -24.64
CA SER A 147 -11.26 -3.07 -25.41
C SER A 147 -11.03 -4.57 -25.58
N ASP A 148 -12.09 -5.37 -25.75
CA ASP A 148 -12.01 -6.82 -25.98
C ASP A 148 -11.07 -7.23 -27.14
N ASP A 149 -10.92 -6.36 -28.14
CA ASP A 149 -10.05 -6.58 -29.30
C ASP A 149 -8.64 -5.97 -29.16
N ASP A 150 -8.27 -5.45 -27.98
CA ASP A 150 -6.98 -4.76 -27.70
C ASP A 150 -6.63 -3.56 -28.61
N VAL A 151 -7.54 -3.13 -29.48
CA VAL A 151 -7.33 -2.00 -30.42
C VAL A 151 -7.32 -0.65 -29.70
N TYR A 152 -8.11 -0.53 -28.64
CA TYR A 152 -8.27 0.71 -27.89
C TYR A 152 -7.91 0.50 -26.42
N THR A 153 -7.23 1.49 -25.86
CA THR A 153 -6.89 1.54 -24.45
C THR A 153 -7.36 2.87 -23.89
N ILE A 154 -8.13 2.82 -22.79
CA ILE A 154 -8.61 3.97 -22.05
C ILE A 154 -7.91 3.96 -20.71
N THR A 155 -7.14 5.00 -20.41
CA THR A 155 -6.55 5.20 -19.08
C THR A 155 -7.41 6.19 -18.31
N VAL A 156 -7.88 5.78 -17.13
CA VAL A 156 -8.66 6.57 -16.18
C VAL A 156 -7.76 6.89 -14.99
N ARG A 157 -7.64 8.17 -14.66
CA ARG A 157 -6.94 8.64 -13.45
C ARG A 157 -7.98 9.18 -12.48
N CYS A 158 -7.94 8.67 -11.25
CA CYS A 158 -8.78 9.12 -10.15
C CYS A 158 -8.00 10.07 -9.23
N ASN A 159 -8.73 10.89 -8.45
CA ASN A 159 -8.19 11.83 -7.46
C ASN A 159 -7.26 12.94 -8.01
N LEU A 160 -7.47 13.36 -9.26
CA LEU A 160 -6.80 14.53 -9.82
C LEU A 160 -7.25 15.80 -9.09
N ASP A 161 -6.31 16.67 -8.73
CA ASP A 161 -6.66 18.02 -8.32
C ASP A 161 -7.23 18.83 -9.49
N ALA A 162 -7.89 19.94 -9.17
CA ALA A 162 -8.58 20.76 -10.18
C ALA A 162 -7.62 21.35 -11.23
N ASP A 163 -6.37 21.65 -10.86
CA ASP A 163 -5.38 22.24 -11.78
C ASP A 163 -4.83 21.18 -12.73
N GLU A 164 -4.56 19.97 -12.24
CA GLU A 164 -4.14 18.83 -13.05
C GLU A 164 -5.24 18.40 -14.02
N ALA A 165 -6.50 18.30 -13.55
CA ALA A 165 -7.64 18.00 -14.39
C ALA A 165 -7.80 19.03 -15.52
N MET A 166 -7.72 20.33 -15.19
CA MET A 166 -7.82 21.42 -16.17
C MET A 166 -6.68 21.40 -17.19
N LYS A 167 -5.46 21.04 -16.77
CA LYS A 167 -4.32 20.89 -17.67
C LYS A 167 -4.51 19.74 -18.66
N MET A 168 -5.03 18.60 -18.22
CA MET A 168 -5.31 17.45 -19.09
C MET A 168 -6.42 17.77 -20.10
N ILE A 169 -7.51 18.41 -19.66
CA ILE A 169 -8.60 18.85 -20.54
C ILE A 169 -8.05 19.79 -21.63
N LYS A 170 -7.22 20.76 -21.25
CA LYS A 170 -6.62 21.70 -22.20
C LYS A 170 -5.70 21.01 -23.20
N ASP A 171 -4.91 20.02 -22.78
CA ASP A 171 -4.08 19.26 -23.73
C ASP A 171 -4.93 18.43 -24.71
N MET A 172 -6.02 17.81 -24.24
CA MET A 172 -6.98 17.12 -25.10
C MET A 172 -7.63 18.05 -26.12
N GLU A 173 -8.06 19.24 -25.71
CA GLU A 173 -8.62 20.27 -26.60
C GLU A 173 -7.61 20.67 -27.68
N ASN A 174 -6.35 20.96 -27.31
CA ASN A 174 -5.29 21.30 -28.25
C ASN A 174 -4.99 20.16 -29.25
N ARG A 175 -5.13 18.90 -28.83
CA ARG A 175 -4.97 17.74 -29.73
C ARG A 175 -6.14 17.62 -30.71
N MET A 176 -7.37 17.86 -30.24
CA MET A 176 -8.56 17.87 -31.10
C MET A 176 -8.51 19.01 -32.13
N GLU A 177 -8.08 20.20 -31.74
CA GLU A 177 -7.90 21.33 -32.67
C GLU A 177 -6.90 21.01 -33.78
N ARG A 178 -5.71 20.49 -33.42
CA ARG A 178 -4.70 20.08 -34.41
C ARG A 178 -5.23 19.03 -35.39
N MET A 179 -6.01 18.08 -34.90
CA MET A 179 -6.63 17.07 -35.76
C MET A 179 -7.68 17.68 -36.69
N ASN A 180 -8.51 18.60 -36.20
CA ASN A 180 -9.49 19.32 -37.03
C ASN A 180 -8.83 20.16 -38.11
N ASP A 181 -7.71 20.82 -37.80
CA ASP A 181 -6.94 21.59 -38.79
C ASP A 181 -6.35 20.68 -39.87
N MET A 182 -5.79 19.54 -39.48
CA MET A 182 -5.29 18.54 -40.44
C MET A 182 -6.39 18.04 -41.39
N PHE A 183 -7.60 17.76 -40.87
CA PHE A 183 -8.73 17.38 -41.71
C PHE A 183 -9.16 18.49 -42.67
N ARG A 184 -9.16 19.76 -42.23
CA ARG A 184 -9.45 20.92 -43.09
C ARG A 184 -8.43 21.08 -44.20
N GLU A 185 -7.14 20.91 -43.90
CA GLU A 185 -6.08 20.94 -44.91
C GLU A 185 -6.23 19.83 -45.94
N MET A 186 -6.50 18.60 -45.49
CA MET A 186 -6.75 17.46 -46.39
C MET A 186 -7.93 17.71 -47.31
N ASP A 187 -9.02 18.30 -46.82
CA ASP A 187 -10.18 18.65 -47.63
C ASP A 187 -9.87 19.77 -48.63
N ASN A 188 -9.06 20.76 -48.27
CA ASN A 188 -8.59 21.79 -49.19
C ASN A 188 -7.72 21.20 -50.31
N PHE A 189 -6.79 20.29 -49.98
CA PHE A 189 -5.98 19.58 -50.98
C PHE A 189 -6.84 18.73 -51.92
N ARG A 190 -7.85 18.02 -51.40
CA ARG A 190 -8.80 17.26 -52.23
C ARG A 190 -9.58 18.14 -53.21
N ARG A 191 -9.88 19.38 -52.85
CA ARG A 191 -10.56 20.35 -53.72
C ARG A 191 -9.65 20.91 -54.82
N LEU A 192 -8.35 21.02 -54.57
CA LEU A 192 -7.36 21.50 -55.56
C LEU A 192 -7.01 20.46 -56.64
N LEU A 193 -7.20 19.17 -56.33
CA LEU A 193 -6.92 18.04 -57.23
C LEU A 193 -8.15 17.59 -58.04
N ARG A 194 -9.27 18.31 -57.95
CA ARG A 194 -10.45 18.18 -58.82
C ARG A 194 -10.50 19.32 -59.82
#